data_AF-A0ABD3VWP1-F1
#
_entry.id   AF-A0ABD3VWP1-F1
#
_cell.length_a   1.000
_cell.length_b   1.000
_cell.length_c   1.000
_cell.angle_alpha   90.00
_cell.angle_beta   90.00
_cell.angle_gamma   90.00
#
_symmetry.space_group_name_H-M   'P 1'
#
loop_
_entity.id
_entity.type
_entity.pdbx_description
1 polymer ?
#
loop_
_entity_poly.entity_id
_entity_poly.type
_entity_poly.pdbx_seq_one_letter_code
_entity_poly.pdbx_strand_id
1 'polypeptide(L)' 'IPVTDNSPKLTVVDAVNKMCADTEFIADGSKPYCLPTIRGKHGDLKSLTPNTVIQQNKL' A
#
# COMPACT_ATOMS: atom_id res chain seq x y z
N ILE A 1 -25.13 17.68 -18.96
CA ILE A 1 -25.62 16.62 -18.05
C ILE A 1 -24.54 16.40 -17.00
N PRO A 2 -24.75 16.73 -15.72
CA PRO A 2 -23.73 16.48 -14.69
C PRO A 2 -23.63 14.98 -14.46
N VAL A 3 -22.41 14.44 -14.53
CA VAL A 3 -22.13 13.04 -14.19
C VAL A 3 -22.21 12.93 -12.67
N THR A 4 -23.27 12.31 -12.15
CA THR A 4 -23.39 11.98 -10.73
C THR A 4 -22.53 10.75 -10.45
N ASP A 5 -21.38 10.95 -9.81
CA ASP A 5 -20.55 9.87 -9.31
C ASP A 5 -21.25 9.23 -8.10
N ASN A 6 -21.81 8.03 -8.32
CA ASN A 6 -22.48 7.22 -7.29
C ASN A 6 -21.49 6.28 -6.55
N SER A 7 -20.19 6.52 -6.68
CA SER A 7 -19.18 5.73 -5.96
C SER A 7 -19.33 5.94 -4.45
N PRO A 8 -19.21 4.88 -3.63
CA PRO A 8 -19.18 5.04 -2.18
C PRO A 8 -18.03 5.98 -1.80
N LYS A 9 -18.38 7.17 -1.31
CA LYS A 9 -17.41 8.17 -0.84
C LYS A 9 -16.79 7.65 0.44
N LEU A 10 -15.62 7.01 0.33
CA LEU A 10 -14.77 6.73 1.47
C LEU A 10 -14.38 8.06 2.12
N THR A 11 -14.66 8.18 3.41
CA THR A 11 -14.25 9.36 4.17
C THR A 11 -12.74 9.30 4.45
N VAL A 12 -12.15 10.43 4.80
CA VAL A 12 -10.75 10.47 5.29
C VAL A 12 -10.58 9.55 6.51
N VAL A 13 -11.61 9.45 7.36
CA VAL A 13 -11.60 8.57 8.53
C VAL A 13 -11.53 7.09 8.11
N ASP A 14 -12.28 6.69 7.09
CA ASP A 14 -12.23 5.31 6.57
C ASP A 14 -10.86 4.96 5.98
N ALA A 15 -10.22 5.92 5.30
CA ALA A 15 -8.88 5.75 4.75
C ALA A 15 -7.82 5.60 5.86
N VAL A 16 -7.88 6.46 6.89
CA VAL A 16 -6.95 6.40 8.04
C VAL A 16 -7.13 5.10 8.82
N ASN A 17 -8.37 4.66 9.05
CA ASN A 17 -8.64 3.40 9.74
C ASN A 17 -8.07 2.21 8.95
N LYS A 18 -8.20 2.21 7.62
CA LYS A 18 -7.56 1.21 6.76
C LYS A 18 -6.05 1.25 6.83
N MET A 19 -5.41 2.42 6.78
CA MET A 19 -3.95 2.53 6.90
C MET A 19 -3.44 2.06 8.27
N CYS A 20 -4.23 2.23 9.33
CA CYS A 20 -3.88 1.80 10.67
C CYS A 20 -4.06 0.29 10.86
N ALA A 21 -5.09 -0.30 10.23
CA ALA A 21 -5.37 -1.73 10.27
C ALA A 21 -4.49 -2.55 9.30
N ASP A 22 -4.29 -2.05 8.08
CA ASP A 22 -3.54 -2.70 7.01
C ASP A 22 -2.18 -2.03 6.82
N THR A 23 -1.13 -2.66 7.34
CA THR A 23 0.26 -2.20 7.15
C THR A 23 0.80 -2.49 5.75
N GLU A 24 -0.06 -2.83 4.79
CA GLU A 24 0.31 -3.23 3.44
C GLU A 24 0.19 -2.10 2.41
N PHE A 25 -0.14 -0.88 2.85
CA PHE A 25 -0.22 0.30 1.98
C PHE A 25 1.08 1.12 1.97
N ILE A 26 1.35 1.79 0.85
CA ILE A 26 2.43 2.78 0.77
C ILE A 26 2.08 4.03 1.61
N ALA A 27 3.07 4.88 1.84
CA ALA A 27 2.97 5.99 2.80
C ALA A 27 1.80 6.98 2.55
N ASP A 28 1.36 7.13 1.31
CA ASP A 28 0.24 8.02 0.94
C ASP A 28 -1.15 7.33 1.01
N GLY A 29 -1.20 6.04 1.40
CA GLY A 29 -2.43 5.26 1.48
C GLY A 29 -3.12 5.00 0.14
N SER A 30 -2.53 5.39 -0.99
CA SER A 30 -3.19 5.33 -2.30
C SER A 30 -3.24 3.92 -2.89
N LYS A 31 -2.25 3.08 -2.58
CA LYS A 31 -2.11 1.72 -3.13
C LYS A 31 -1.37 0.78 -2.16
N PRO A 32 -1.62 -0.53 -2.27
CA PRO A 32 -0.80 -1.51 -1.56
C PRO A 32 0.64 -1.53 -2.08
N TYR A 33 1.57 -2.08 -1.29
CA TYR A 33 2.92 -2.39 -1.76
C TYR A 33 2.84 -3.35 -2.95
N CYS A 34 3.54 -3.01 -4.04
CA CYS A 34 3.58 -3.83 -5.25
C CYS A 34 4.67 -4.92 -5.22
N LEU A 35 5.54 -4.91 -4.20
CA LEU A 35 6.60 -5.89 -4.03
C LEU A 35 6.33 -6.74 -2.78
N PRO A 36 6.59 -8.06 -2.82
CA PRO A 36 6.56 -8.90 -1.63
C PRO A 36 7.50 -8.37 -0.54
N THR A 37 6.97 -8.13 0.66
CA THR A 37 7.75 -7.61 1.80
C THR A 37 8.03 -8.70 2.84
N ILE A 38 9.13 -8.56 3.56
CA ILE A 38 9.50 -9.39 4.71
C ILE A 38 9.71 -8.52 5.95
N ARG A 39 9.62 -9.12 7.14
CA ARG A 39 9.92 -8.45 8.40
C ARG A 39 11.43 -8.23 8.53
N GLY A 40 11.83 -6.97 8.75
CA GLY A 40 13.21 -6.59 8.99
C GLY A 40 13.53 -6.36 10.47
N LYS A 41 14.75 -5.86 10.73
CA LYS A 41 15.18 -5.40 12.05
C LYS A 41 14.30 -4.25 12.58
N HIS A 42 13.96 -3.31 11.70
CA HIS A 42 13.10 -2.18 12.00
C HIS A 42 11.66 -2.59 11.66
N GLY A 43 10.79 -2.67 12.67
CA GLY A 43 9.43 -3.20 12.51
C GLY A 43 8.47 -2.24 11.80
N ASP A 44 8.80 -0.96 11.79
CA ASP A 44 8.12 0.13 11.09
C ASP A 44 8.49 0.18 9.60
N LEU A 45 9.64 -0.39 9.21
CA LEU A 45 10.09 -0.42 7.82
C LEU A 45 9.75 -1.74 7.12
N LYS A 46 9.45 -1.66 5.83
CA LYS A 46 9.28 -2.84 4.96
C LYS A 46 10.60 -3.25 4.34
N SER A 47 10.98 -4.50 4.53
CA SER A 47 12.22 -5.07 3.98
C SER A 47 11.92 -5.94 2.76
N LEU A 48 12.89 -6.08 1.86
CA LEU A 48 12.79 -6.91 0.66
C LEU A 48 13.83 -8.04 0.71
N THR A 49 13.54 -9.13 0.01
CA THR A 49 14.56 -10.16 -0.24
C THR A 49 15.43 -9.76 -1.44
N PRO A 50 16.68 -10.22 -1.52
CA PRO A 50 17.51 -10.04 -2.72
C PRO A 50 16.83 -10.56 -4.00
N ASN A 51 16.11 -11.69 -3.89
CA ASN A 51 15.37 -12.28 -5.02
C ASN A 51 14.29 -11.34 -5.57
N THR A 52 13.55 -10.66 -4.68
CA THR A 52 12.53 -9.68 -5.07
C THR A 52 13.13 -8.55 -5.92
N VAL A 53 14.33 -8.08 -5.57
CA VAL A 53 15.03 -7.01 -6.30
C VAL A 53 15.51 -7.50 -7.67
N ILE A 54 16.08 -8.70 -7.74
CA ILE A 54 16.58 -9.28 -9.00
C ILE A 54 15.44 -9.50 -10.00
N GLN A 55 14.27 -9.94 -9.54
CA GLN A 55 13.10 -10.14 -10.41
C GLN A 55 12.60 -8.83 -11.02
N GLN A 56 12.61 -7.74 -10.26
CA GLN A 56 12.15 -6.43 -10.73
C GLN A 56 13.07 -5.81 -11.79
N ASN A 57 14.36 -6.16 -11.79
CA ASN A 57 15.35 -5.71 -12.77
C ASN A 57 15.36 -6.52 -14.09
N LYS A 58 14.46 -7.50 -14.25
CA LYS A 58 14.32 -8.27 -15.49
C LYS A 58 13.25 -7.72 -16.45
N LEU A 59 12.79 -6.49 -16.21
CA LEU A 59 11.84 -5.75 -17.05
C LEU A 59 12.55 -4.64 -17.82
#